data_AF-A0A239D2W1-F1
#
_entry.id   AF-A0A239D2W1-F1
#
_cell.length_a   1.000
_cell.length_b   1.000
_cell.length_c   1.000
_cell.angle_alpha   90.00
_cell.angle_beta   90.00
_cell.angle_gamma   90.00
#
_symmetry.space_group_name_H-M   'P 1'
#
loop_
_entity.id
_entity.type
_entity.pdbx_description
1 polymer ?
#
loop_
_entity_poly.entity_id
_entity_poly.type
_entity_poly.pdbx_seq_one_letter_code
_entity_poly.pdbx_strand_id
1 'polypeptide(L)'
;MTTFFAGLGSGLDAVEVEEVYEARAREDVAKRIADTDNPFRIEVRFLGGLTEEQKQAFRTAADRWAEVIVGDLEDVELPDGTTVDDVRIDAAGVSIDGPGRVLGRAGPRLVRPAGSTHEFLPITGGMEFDVDDIPTMMAQGLWDIVIMHEMGHVIGMLDFVWSAKGFVANRNTPQWSFTGPTAMAEFGRLQDPCAGVRIADLADLAAAVPGGDGAGVPVPIEDDFGPGTIGSHWRESVFGAEMMTGFVNQGANPLSRVTGGALQDLGYQVDLDACDDYSLPSPTSLAVMGVLTAGRMHEVIGEIGGTGGYVEHPTPEVAPDSVLRR
;
A
#
# COMPACT_ATOMS: atom_id res chain seq x y z
N MET A 1 -24.47 28.44 13.77
CA MET A 1 -24.31 28.55 12.31
C MET A 1 -23.41 27.39 11.93
N THR A 2 -24.06 26.26 11.67
CA THR A 2 -23.46 24.92 11.67
C THR A 2 -22.94 24.65 10.28
N THR A 3 -21.62 24.62 10.11
CA THR A 3 -21.00 24.13 8.88
C THR A 3 -21.14 22.61 8.91
N PHE A 4 -22.13 22.10 8.19
CA PHE A 4 -22.22 20.69 7.82
C PHE A 4 -21.00 20.37 6.95
N PHE A 5 -20.10 19.49 7.41
CA PHE A 5 -19.23 18.76 6.48
C PHE A 5 -20.07 17.66 5.84
N ALA A 6 -20.84 18.07 4.83
CA ALA A 6 -21.33 17.16 3.81
C ALA A 6 -20.20 17.00 2.79
N GLY A 7 -19.70 15.77 2.63
CA GLY A 7 -18.87 15.40 1.49
C GLY A 7 -17.52 14.77 1.85
N LEU A 8 -17.51 13.44 1.96
CA LEU A 8 -16.33 12.60 1.66
C LEU A 8 -16.67 11.66 0.49
N GLY A 9 -17.15 12.26 -0.60
CA GLY A 9 -16.87 11.85 -1.98
C GLY A 9 -17.38 10.53 -2.58
N SER A 10 -17.82 9.53 -1.81
CA SER A 10 -18.19 8.21 -2.38
C SER A 10 -19.69 7.89 -2.36
N GLY A 11 -20.50 8.60 -1.55
CA GLY A 11 -21.90 8.24 -1.33
C GLY A 11 -22.11 6.99 -0.45
N LEU A 12 -21.02 6.37 0.01
CA LEU A 12 -21.05 5.16 0.86
C LEU A 12 -21.39 5.44 2.33
N ASP A 13 -21.27 6.70 2.78
CA ASP A 13 -21.65 7.11 4.15
C ASP A 13 -23.16 6.94 4.45
N ALA A 14 -23.97 6.63 3.43
CA ALA A 14 -25.42 6.39 3.53
C ALA A 14 -25.83 4.96 3.18
N VAL A 15 -24.88 4.05 2.94
CA VAL A 15 -25.14 2.65 2.58
C VAL A 15 -25.17 1.79 3.85
N GLU A 16 -26.11 0.85 3.92
CA GLU A 16 -26.23 -0.06 5.05
C GLU A 16 -25.04 -1.03 5.07
N VAL A 17 -24.38 -1.14 6.22
CA VAL A 17 -23.27 -2.09 6.43
C VAL A 17 -23.87 -3.50 6.53
N GLU A 18 -23.58 -4.35 5.56
CA GLU A 18 -24.04 -5.75 5.57
C GLU A 18 -23.30 -6.57 6.61
N GLU A 19 -22.00 -6.32 6.75
CA GLU A 19 -21.11 -7.11 7.59
C GLU A 19 -19.87 -6.31 8.00
N VAL A 20 -19.34 -6.61 9.19
CA VAL A 20 -18.06 -6.09 9.68
C VAL A 20 -17.12 -7.27 9.98
N TYR A 21 -15.88 -7.13 9.53
CA TYR A 21 -14.76 -8.01 9.91
C TYR A 21 -13.70 -7.19 10.64
N GLU A 22 -13.08 -7.77 11.67
CA GLU A 22 -12.00 -7.14 12.39
C GLU A 22 -10.77 -8.04 12.35
N ALA A 23 -9.72 -7.59 11.66
CA ALA A 23 -8.39 -8.17 11.77
C ALA A 23 -7.66 -7.50 12.93
N ARG A 24 -7.01 -8.30 13.78
CA ARG A 24 -6.30 -7.80 14.96
C ARG A 24 -4.93 -8.45 15.06
N ALA A 25 -3.91 -7.62 15.24
CA ALA A 25 -2.56 -8.10 15.46
C ALA A 25 -2.46 -8.92 16.75
N ARG A 26 -1.48 -9.82 16.79
CA ARG A 26 -1.27 -10.69 17.95
C ARG A 26 -0.83 -9.90 19.17
N GLU A 27 -1.58 -10.03 20.27
CA GLU A 27 -1.29 -9.33 21.55
C GLU A 27 0.13 -9.59 22.06
N ASP A 28 0.63 -10.83 21.97
CA ASP A 28 1.97 -11.17 22.46
C ASP A 28 3.09 -10.53 21.61
N VAL A 29 2.84 -10.35 20.32
CA VAL A 29 3.77 -9.66 19.40
C VAL A 29 3.69 -8.16 19.60
N ALA A 30 2.49 -7.58 19.67
CA ALA A 30 2.27 -6.17 19.93
C ALA A 30 2.91 -5.74 21.26
N LYS A 31 2.75 -6.55 22.31
CA LYS A 31 3.40 -6.28 23.60
C LYS A 31 4.92 -6.32 23.51
N ARG A 32 5.46 -7.26 22.74
CA ARG A 32 6.91 -7.45 22.58
C ARG A 32 7.57 -6.32 21.77
N ILE A 33 6.91 -5.89 20.68
CA ILE A 33 7.50 -5.00 19.68
C ILE A 33 7.10 -3.54 19.92
N ALA A 34 5.84 -3.29 20.27
CA ALA A 34 5.27 -1.96 20.39
C ALA A 34 4.94 -1.54 21.85
N ASP A 35 5.21 -2.40 22.84
CA ASP A 35 4.90 -2.20 24.27
C ASP A 35 3.44 -1.80 24.54
N THR A 36 2.51 -2.28 23.71
CA THR A 36 1.08 -2.01 23.82
C THR A 36 0.29 -3.26 24.20
N ASP A 37 -0.79 -3.06 24.97
CA ASP A 37 -1.82 -4.08 25.21
C ASP A 37 -3.05 -3.87 24.28
N ASN A 38 -3.06 -2.80 23.48
CA ASN A 38 -3.99 -2.58 22.37
C ASN A 38 -3.25 -2.82 21.04
N PRO A 39 -3.32 -4.03 20.46
CA PRO A 39 -2.64 -4.35 19.22
C PRO A 39 -3.36 -3.74 18.03
N PHE A 40 -2.61 -3.50 16.95
CA PHE A 40 -3.14 -2.91 15.71
C PHE A 40 -4.41 -3.61 15.19
N ARG A 41 -5.39 -2.84 14.74
CA ARG A 41 -6.67 -3.31 14.19
C ARG A 41 -6.96 -2.75 12.79
N ILE A 42 -7.51 -3.61 11.94
CA ILE A 42 -8.15 -3.18 10.69
C ILE A 42 -9.62 -3.62 10.76
N GLU A 43 -10.53 -2.64 10.80
CA GLU A 43 -11.96 -2.87 10.65
C GLU A 43 -12.32 -2.83 9.15
N VAL A 44 -12.85 -3.92 8.59
CA VAL A 44 -13.37 -3.98 7.22
C VAL A 44 -14.89 -4.02 7.25
N ARG A 45 -15.54 -2.99 6.69
CA ARG A 45 -17.00 -2.92 6.56
C ARG A 45 -17.41 -3.26 5.14
N PHE A 46 -18.19 -4.31 4.96
CA PHE A 46 -18.73 -4.71 3.67
C PHE A 46 -20.06 -4.00 3.42
N LEU A 47 -20.13 -3.24 2.33
CA LEU A 47 -21.28 -2.39 1.98
C LEU A 47 -22.16 -3.00 0.86
N GLY A 48 -21.89 -4.25 0.49
CA GLY A 48 -22.62 -4.99 -0.53
C GLY A 48 -21.89 -5.13 -1.87
N GLY A 49 -22.50 -5.88 -2.79
CA GLY A 49 -21.98 -6.15 -4.13
C GLY A 49 -20.84 -7.18 -4.20
N LEU A 50 -20.45 -7.79 -3.07
CA LEU A 50 -19.42 -8.83 -2.99
C LEU A 50 -20.02 -10.16 -2.50
N THR A 51 -19.59 -11.26 -3.10
CA THR A 51 -19.91 -12.63 -2.63
C THR A 51 -19.05 -13.01 -1.42
N GLU A 52 -19.44 -14.05 -0.67
CA GLU A 52 -18.66 -14.52 0.48
C GLU A 52 -17.23 -14.94 0.13
N GLU A 53 -17.03 -15.55 -1.05
CA GLU A 53 -15.69 -15.89 -1.55
C GLU A 53 -14.86 -14.64 -1.81
N GLN A 54 -15.46 -13.59 -2.38
CA GLN A 54 -14.78 -12.33 -2.63
C GLN A 54 -14.43 -11.59 -1.33
N LYS A 55 -15.37 -11.57 -0.37
CA LYS A 55 -15.14 -10.99 0.98
C LYS A 55 -13.99 -11.69 1.71
N GLN A 56 -13.83 -13.00 1.52
CA GLN A 56 -12.76 -13.76 2.17
C GLN A 56 -11.36 -13.22 1.81
N ALA A 57 -11.14 -12.75 0.58
CA ALA A 57 -9.89 -12.11 0.18
C ALA A 57 -9.55 -10.87 1.02
N PHE A 58 -10.55 -10.04 1.33
CA PHE A 58 -10.37 -8.85 2.18
C PHE A 58 -10.02 -9.24 3.61
N ARG A 59 -10.65 -10.27 4.16
CA ARG A 59 -10.32 -10.77 5.50
C ARG A 59 -8.88 -11.26 5.56
N THR A 60 -8.49 -12.08 4.58
CA THR A 60 -7.13 -12.61 4.49
C THR A 60 -6.09 -11.50 4.29
N ALA A 61 -6.39 -10.49 3.47
CA ALA A 61 -5.53 -9.32 3.33
C ALA A 61 -5.40 -8.53 4.63
N ALA A 62 -6.52 -8.26 5.32
CA ALA A 62 -6.53 -7.53 6.58
C ALA A 62 -5.76 -8.28 7.67
N ASP A 63 -5.94 -9.61 7.76
CA ASP A 63 -5.18 -10.46 8.68
C ASP A 63 -3.68 -10.41 8.37
N ARG A 64 -3.31 -10.47 7.08
CA ARG A 64 -1.90 -10.45 6.67
C ARG A 64 -1.24 -9.10 6.98
N TRP A 65 -1.93 -7.98 6.77
CA TRP A 65 -1.42 -6.66 7.15
C TRP A 65 -1.34 -6.49 8.67
N ALA A 66 -2.32 -7.01 9.44
CA ALA A 66 -2.29 -7.02 10.91
C ALA A 66 -1.27 -8.01 11.49
N GLU A 67 -0.74 -8.95 10.70
CA GLU A 67 0.40 -9.75 11.12
C GLU A 67 1.71 -8.94 11.13
N VAL A 68 1.84 -8.00 10.18
CA VAL A 68 3.04 -7.18 9.99
C VAL A 68 2.98 -5.88 10.80
N ILE A 69 1.85 -5.20 10.83
CA ILE A 69 1.64 -3.99 11.64
C ILE A 69 1.06 -4.40 12.99
N VAL A 70 1.74 -4.07 14.07
CA VAL A 70 1.42 -4.64 15.40
C VAL A 70 1.13 -3.61 16.47
N GLY A 71 1.61 -2.38 16.32
CA GLY A 71 1.41 -1.34 17.32
C GLY A 71 0.14 -0.52 17.13
N ASP A 72 -0.38 -0.09 18.27
CA ASP A 72 -1.50 0.83 18.42
C ASP A 72 -1.24 2.17 17.72
N LEU A 73 -2.26 2.70 17.07
CA LEU A 73 -2.36 4.10 16.68
C LEU A 73 -3.32 4.82 17.64
N GLU A 74 -3.33 6.14 17.55
CA GLU A 74 -4.21 6.96 18.37
C GLU A 74 -5.69 6.75 17.97
N ASP A 75 -6.59 6.47 18.90
CA ASP A 75 -8.03 6.46 18.58
C ASP A 75 -8.52 7.80 18.01
N VAL A 76 -9.42 7.73 17.03
CA VAL A 76 -10.05 8.91 16.42
C VAL A 76 -11.56 8.89 16.61
N GLU A 77 -12.13 10.03 17.00
CA GLU A 77 -13.58 10.24 17.01
C GLU A 77 -14.02 11.01 15.75
N LEU A 78 -14.78 10.33 14.91
CA LEU A 78 -15.40 10.94 13.74
C LEU A 78 -16.56 11.86 14.15
N PRO A 79 -16.96 12.85 13.32
CA PRO A 79 -18.02 13.81 13.66
C PRO A 79 -19.39 13.20 13.96
N ASP A 80 -19.65 11.98 13.51
CA ASP A 80 -20.87 11.22 13.77
C ASP A 80 -20.87 10.50 15.15
N GLY A 81 -19.76 10.61 15.90
CA GLY A 81 -19.55 9.96 17.19
C GLY A 81 -18.96 8.56 17.08
N THR A 82 -18.67 8.07 15.88
CA THR A 82 -18.01 6.78 15.67
C THR A 82 -16.54 6.89 16.09
N THR A 83 -16.09 5.97 16.94
CA THR A 83 -14.66 5.81 17.24
C THR A 83 -14.05 4.88 16.19
N VAL A 84 -12.96 5.32 15.56
CA VAL A 84 -12.10 4.49 14.74
C VAL A 84 -10.82 4.23 15.53
N ASP A 85 -10.62 2.98 15.87
CA ASP A 85 -9.36 2.46 16.38
C ASP A 85 -8.52 2.04 15.17
N ASP A 86 -7.31 2.54 15.10
CA ASP A 86 -6.37 2.34 14.00
C ASP A 86 -6.85 2.72 12.60
N VAL A 87 -7.45 1.78 11.86
CA VAL A 87 -7.87 1.92 10.45
C VAL A 87 -9.22 1.25 10.20
N ARG A 88 -10.13 1.98 9.54
CA ARG A 88 -11.40 1.45 9.00
C ARG A 88 -11.43 1.47 7.48
N ILE A 89 -11.76 0.36 6.84
CA ILE A 89 -11.83 0.21 5.39
C ILE A 89 -13.26 -0.15 4.98
N ASP A 90 -13.83 0.63 4.07
CA ASP A 90 -15.12 0.32 3.49
C ASP A 90 -14.94 -0.40 2.15
N ALA A 91 -15.42 -1.64 2.08
CA ALA A 91 -15.27 -2.53 0.93
C ALA A 91 -16.61 -2.74 0.21
N ALA A 92 -16.63 -2.61 -1.12
CA ALA A 92 -17.83 -2.80 -1.93
C ALA A 92 -17.53 -3.32 -3.34
N GLY A 93 -18.47 -4.08 -3.89
CA GLY A 93 -18.55 -4.35 -5.32
C GLY A 93 -19.50 -3.36 -5.95
N VAL A 94 -19.05 -2.61 -6.95
CA VAL A 94 -19.83 -1.55 -7.61
C VAL A 94 -19.75 -1.70 -9.12
N SER A 95 -20.68 -1.11 -9.88
CA SER A 95 -20.52 -0.97 -11.33
C SER A 95 -19.76 0.33 -11.60
N ILE A 96 -18.60 0.25 -12.27
CA ILE A 96 -17.75 1.43 -12.55
C ILE A 96 -17.87 1.82 -14.02
N ASP A 97 -17.27 1.04 -14.92
CA ASP A 97 -17.27 1.33 -16.35
C ASP A 97 -17.42 0.08 -17.26
N GLY A 98 -17.69 -1.07 -16.65
CA GLY A 98 -17.88 -2.34 -17.35
C GLY A 98 -16.57 -3.12 -17.44
N PRO A 99 -16.49 -4.18 -18.27
CA PRO A 99 -15.29 -4.99 -18.32
C PRO A 99 -14.04 -4.23 -18.80
N GLY A 100 -12.99 -4.30 -17.99
CA GLY A 100 -11.67 -3.74 -18.21
C GLY A 100 -11.57 -2.24 -17.92
N ARG A 101 -10.34 -1.70 -18.05
CA ARG A 101 -9.97 -0.29 -17.82
C ARG A 101 -9.88 0.11 -16.35
N VAL A 102 -10.98 0.16 -15.60
CA VAL A 102 -10.95 0.53 -14.17
C VAL A 102 -11.40 -0.67 -13.34
N LEU A 103 -10.43 -1.45 -12.87
CA LEU A 103 -10.70 -2.65 -12.07
C LEU A 103 -11.27 -2.32 -10.70
N GLY A 104 -10.98 -1.11 -10.20
CA GLY A 104 -11.43 -0.65 -8.91
C GLY A 104 -10.94 0.75 -8.55
N ARG A 105 -11.26 1.16 -7.33
CA ARG A 105 -10.81 2.38 -6.67
C ARG A 105 -10.45 2.03 -5.24
N ALA A 106 -9.20 2.24 -4.85
CA ALA A 106 -8.74 1.93 -3.51
C ALA A 106 -7.75 2.96 -2.99
N GLY A 107 -7.80 3.23 -1.68
CA GLY A 107 -6.89 4.14 -1.03
C GLY A 107 -7.46 4.78 0.23
N PRO A 108 -6.65 5.59 0.93
CA PRO A 108 -7.12 6.34 2.09
C PRO A 108 -8.16 7.37 1.68
N ARG A 109 -9.18 7.57 2.52
CA ARG A 109 -10.17 8.64 2.40
C ARG A 109 -9.90 9.77 3.39
N LEU A 110 -9.53 9.42 4.61
CA LEU A 110 -9.22 10.36 5.67
C LEU A 110 -7.91 9.95 6.34
N VAL A 111 -6.97 10.88 6.47
CA VAL A 111 -5.70 10.67 7.18
C VAL A 111 -5.62 11.55 8.43
N ARG A 112 -4.76 11.13 9.36
CA ARG A 112 -4.56 11.81 10.64
C ARG A 112 -4.00 13.22 10.47
N PRO A 113 -4.33 14.16 11.38
CA PRO A 113 -3.90 15.55 11.28
C PRO A 113 -2.39 15.68 11.25
N ALA A 114 -1.91 16.68 10.50
CA ALA A 114 -0.50 17.05 10.47
C ALA A 114 -0.01 17.44 11.88
N GLY A 115 1.17 16.97 12.29
CA GLY A 115 1.72 17.23 13.63
C GLY A 115 1.13 16.40 14.78
N SER A 116 0.21 15.45 14.50
CA SER A 116 -0.19 14.42 15.46
C SER A 116 0.88 13.33 15.60
N THR A 117 0.80 12.49 16.64
CA THR A 117 1.75 11.37 16.85
C THR A 117 1.85 10.45 15.64
N HIS A 118 0.73 10.24 14.96
CA HIS A 118 0.59 9.35 13.81
C HIS A 118 0.24 10.14 12.54
N GLU A 119 0.79 11.35 12.39
CA GLU A 119 0.42 12.28 11.32
C GLU A 119 0.40 11.63 9.93
N PHE A 120 -0.62 11.98 9.13
CA PHE A 120 -0.83 11.44 7.78
C PHE A 120 -1.03 9.93 7.67
N LEU A 121 -1.01 9.15 8.77
CA LEU A 121 -1.44 7.76 8.71
C LEU A 121 -2.96 7.70 8.49
N PRO A 122 -3.46 6.76 7.68
CA PRO A 122 -4.89 6.57 7.42
C PRO A 122 -5.71 6.39 8.70
N ILE A 123 -6.91 6.99 8.69
CA ILE A 123 -8.00 6.74 9.65
C ILE A 123 -9.05 5.89 8.95
N THR A 124 -9.48 6.33 7.76
CA THR A 124 -10.44 5.59 6.95
C THR A 124 -9.94 5.42 5.53
N GLY A 125 -10.36 4.33 4.88
CA GLY A 125 -10.09 4.02 3.50
C GLY A 125 -11.29 3.44 2.77
N GLY A 126 -11.15 3.34 1.45
CA GLY A 126 -12.13 2.73 0.57
C GLY A 126 -11.48 1.69 -0.32
N MET A 127 -12.23 0.63 -0.62
CA MET A 127 -11.88 -0.38 -1.61
C MET A 127 -13.13 -0.77 -2.40
N GLU A 128 -13.30 -0.19 -3.58
CA GLU A 128 -14.42 -0.42 -4.49
C GLU A 128 -13.90 -1.19 -5.71
N PHE A 129 -14.50 -2.31 -6.09
CA PHE A 129 -14.08 -3.08 -7.28
C PHE A 129 -15.21 -3.19 -8.30
N ASP A 130 -14.87 -3.11 -9.60
CA ASP A 130 -15.86 -3.27 -10.66
C ASP A 130 -16.35 -4.73 -10.70
N VAL A 131 -17.62 -4.93 -10.40
CA VAL A 131 -18.27 -6.25 -10.41
C VAL A 131 -18.15 -6.98 -11.74
N ASP A 132 -17.97 -6.24 -12.85
CA ASP A 132 -17.79 -6.82 -14.18
C ASP A 132 -16.38 -7.39 -14.40
N ASP A 133 -15.39 -6.98 -13.59
CA ASP A 133 -13.98 -7.41 -13.69
C ASP A 133 -13.57 -8.49 -12.69
N ILE A 134 -14.27 -8.57 -11.55
CA ILE A 134 -13.97 -9.56 -10.51
C ILE A 134 -13.93 -11.00 -11.05
N PRO A 135 -14.88 -11.47 -11.89
CA PRO A 135 -14.84 -12.84 -12.42
C PRO A 135 -13.56 -13.14 -13.19
N THR A 136 -13.04 -12.17 -13.93
CA THR A 136 -11.79 -12.32 -14.70
C THR A 136 -10.59 -12.40 -13.76
N MET A 137 -10.50 -11.51 -12.77
CA MET A 137 -9.43 -11.54 -11.77
C MET A 137 -9.40 -12.85 -10.98
N MET A 138 -10.57 -13.37 -10.60
CA MET A 138 -10.69 -14.66 -9.91
C MET A 138 -10.28 -15.82 -10.82
N ALA A 139 -10.71 -15.84 -12.09
CA ALA A 139 -10.34 -16.88 -13.04
C ALA A 139 -8.83 -16.91 -13.34
N GLN A 140 -8.15 -15.77 -13.22
CA GLN A 140 -6.70 -15.64 -13.39
C GLN A 140 -5.91 -15.85 -12.09
N GLY A 141 -6.57 -16.05 -10.94
CA GLY A 141 -5.93 -16.20 -9.64
C GLY A 141 -5.27 -14.92 -9.12
N LEU A 142 -5.74 -13.74 -9.58
CA LEU A 142 -5.19 -12.44 -9.21
C LEU A 142 -5.96 -11.78 -8.06
N TRP A 143 -7.23 -12.14 -7.88
CA TRP A 143 -8.14 -11.49 -6.93
C TRP A 143 -7.53 -11.28 -5.54
N ASP A 144 -7.04 -12.34 -4.90
CA ASP A 144 -6.49 -12.25 -3.54
C ASP A 144 -5.25 -11.34 -3.48
N ILE A 145 -4.42 -11.36 -4.53
CA ILE A 145 -3.19 -10.58 -4.63
C ILE A 145 -3.53 -9.09 -4.80
N VAL A 146 -4.52 -8.79 -5.65
CA VAL A 146 -5.02 -7.43 -5.85
C VAL A 146 -5.60 -6.88 -4.56
N ILE A 147 -6.45 -7.64 -3.85
CA ILE A 147 -7.00 -7.18 -2.58
C ILE A 147 -5.91 -6.91 -1.54
N MET A 148 -4.90 -7.78 -1.46
CA MET A 148 -3.74 -7.56 -0.58
C MET A 148 -2.97 -6.29 -0.94
N HIS A 149 -2.70 -6.08 -2.23
CA HIS A 149 -2.00 -4.92 -2.79
C HIS A 149 -2.74 -3.61 -2.52
N GLU A 150 -4.02 -3.56 -2.87
CA GLU A 150 -4.86 -2.37 -2.74
C GLU A 150 -5.08 -1.97 -1.28
N MET A 151 -5.16 -2.96 -0.38
CA MET A 151 -5.17 -2.68 1.05
C MET A 151 -3.86 -2.05 1.52
N GLY A 152 -2.73 -2.39 0.89
CA GLY A 152 -1.43 -1.74 1.06
C GLY A 152 -1.47 -0.23 0.76
N HIS A 153 -2.15 0.17 -0.31
CA HIS A 153 -2.37 1.59 -0.60
C HIS A 153 -3.25 2.24 0.47
N VAL A 154 -4.32 1.57 0.91
CA VAL A 154 -5.20 2.09 1.97
C VAL A 154 -4.44 2.39 3.26
N ILE A 155 -3.47 1.54 3.64
CA ILE A 155 -2.64 1.71 4.85
C ILE A 155 -1.45 2.66 4.67
N GLY A 156 -1.34 3.38 3.55
CA GLY A 156 -0.38 4.47 3.40
C GLY A 156 0.78 4.23 2.45
N MET A 157 0.78 3.13 1.67
CA MET A 157 1.74 2.92 0.59
C MET A 157 1.39 3.76 -0.65
N LEU A 158 1.42 5.09 -0.57
CA LEU A 158 1.13 5.98 -1.70
C LEU A 158 1.94 7.27 -1.65
N ASP A 159 2.19 7.87 -2.81
CA ASP A 159 3.00 9.09 -2.95
C ASP A 159 2.55 10.22 -2.03
N PHE A 160 1.24 10.38 -1.82
CA PHE A 160 0.69 11.41 -0.94
C PHE A 160 1.28 11.33 0.47
N VAL A 161 1.25 10.14 1.08
CA VAL A 161 1.71 9.93 2.47
C VAL A 161 3.24 10.04 2.53
N TRP A 162 3.94 9.44 1.56
CA TRP A 162 5.40 9.45 1.51
C TRP A 162 5.94 10.88 1.34
N SER A 163 5.33 11.65 0.43
CA SER A 163 5.70 13.04 0.17
C SER A 163 5.34 13.94 1.36
N ALA A 164 4.17 13.76 1.98
CA ALA A 164 3.77 14.53 3.17
C ALA A 164 4.73 14.32 4.35
N LYS A 165 5.29 13.11 4.49
CA LYS A 165 6.29 12.76 5.51
C LYS A 165 7.73 13.09 5.12
N GLY A 166 7.96 13.59 3.90
CA GLY A 166 9.30 14.00 3.43
C GLY A 166 10.22 12.83 3.06
N PHE A 167 9.67 11.66 2.76
CA PHE A 167 10.43 10.46 2.38
C PHE A 167 10.55 10.28 0.86
N VAL A 168 10.39 11.33 0.07
CA VAL A 168 10.49 11.27 -1.40
C VAL A 168 11.60 12.20 -1.89
N ALA A 169 12.50 11.65 -2.71
CA ALA A 169 13.53 12.39 -3.42
C ALA A 169 13.39 12.25 -4.94
N ASN A 170 13.84 13.26 -5.68
CA ASN A 170 13.89 13.27 -7.14
C ASN A 170 12.54 12.95 -7.82
N ARG A 171 11.44 13.44 -7.23
CA ARG A 171 10.08 13.21 -7.71
C ARG A 171 9.96 13.57 -9.20
N ASN A 172 9.27 12.71 -9.97
CA ASN A 172 9.09 12.84 -11.42
C ASN A 172 10.39 12.84 -12.25
N THR A 173 11.45 12.20 -11.76
CA THR A 173 12.66 11.92 -12.56
C THR A 173 12.98 10.42 -12.55
N PRO A 174 13.88 9.94 -13.44
CA PRO A 174 14.29 8.54 -13.40
C PRO A 174 15.00 8.10 -12.11
N GLN A 175 15.33 9.03 -11.22
CA GLN A 175 15.93 8.78 -9.91
C GLN A 175 14.91 8.90 -8.76
N TRP A 176 13.61 8.96 -9.07
CA TRP A 176 12.54 9.01 -8.08
C TRP A 176 12.69 7.86 -7.08
N SER A 177 12.84 8.21 -5.81
CA SER A 177 13.14 7.25 -4.76
C SER A 177 12.49 7.61 -3.44
N PHE A 178 12.20 6.56 -2.67
CA PHE A 178 11.81 6.63 -1.28
C PHE A 178 13.07 6.68 -0.41
N THR A 179 13.07 7.56 0.59
CA THR A 179 14.23 7.88 1.41
C THR A 179 13.99 7.67 2.91
N GLY A 180 13.07 6.78 3.28
CA GLY A 180 12.92 6.32 4.66
C GLY A 180 14.10 5.43 5.07
N PRO A 181 14.73 5.66 6.24
CA PRO A 181 15.97 5.01 6.62
C PRO A 181 15.84 3.48 6.79
N THR A 182 14.69 2.98 7.25
CA THR A 182 14.47 1.55 7.46
C THR A 182 14.31 0.84 6.13
N ALA A 183 13.45 1.35 5.24
CA ALA A 183 13.28 0.81 3.90
C ALA A 183 14.61 0.83 3.12
N MET A 184 15.38 1.91 3.24
CA MET A 184 16.70 2.05 2.63
C MET A 184 17.70 1.02 3.15
N ALA A 185 17.67 0.70 4.45
CA ALA A 185 18.51 -0.32 5.05
C ALA A 185 18.12 -1.72 4.55
N GLU A 186 16.82 -2.05 4.52
CA GLU A 186 16.34 -3.35 4.02
C GLU A 186 16.61 -3.51 2.53
N PHE A 187 16.41 -2.48 1.71
CA PHE A 187 16.77 -2.50 0.30
C PHE A 187 18.27 -2.65 0.08
N GLY A 188 19.10 -1.97 0.89
CA GLY A 188 20.55 -2.14 0.88
C GLY A 188 20.99 -3.58 1.19
N ARG A 189 20.29 -4.29 2.09
CA ARG A 189 20.56 -5.71 2.38
C ARG A 189 20.29 -6.62 1.18
N LEU A 190 19.26 -6.31 0.38
CA LEU A 190 18.97 -7.07 -0.84
C LEU A 190 20.06 -6.93 -1.93
N GLN A 191 20.97 -5.96 -1.80
CA GLN A 191 22.04 -5.66 -2.77
C GLN A 191 23.44 -6.15 -2.35
N ASP A 192 23.60 -6.77 -1.18
CA ASP A 192 24.91 -7.14 -0.63
C ASP A 192 25.57 -8.32 -1.41
N PRO A 193 26.84 -8.24 -1.88
CA PRO A 193 27.35 -9.04 -2.96
C PRO A 193 28.10 -10.31 -2.50
N CYS A 194 27.57 -11.03 -1.50
CA CYS A 194 27.50 -12.49 -1.70
C CYS A 194 26.64 -12.83 -2.95
N ALA A 195 25.98 -11.82 -3.54
CA ALA A 195 25.62 -11.67 -4.95
C ALA A 195 26.41 -10.55 -5.71
N GLY A 196 27.73 -10.64 -5.86
CA GLY A 196 28.49 -10.06 -6.99
C GLY A 196 28.85 -8.55 -7.10
N VAL A 197 27.95 -7.57 -6.91
CA VAL A 197 28.25 -6.10 -6.97
C VAL A 197 27.25 -5.29 -6.12
N ARG A 198 27.68 -4.41 -5.20
CA ARG A 198 26.77 -3.45 -4.52
C ARG A 198 26.48 -2.26 -5.43
N ILE A 199 25.22 -1.83 -5.51
CA ILE A 199 24.87 -0.57 -6.18
C ILE A 199 25.56 0.63 -5.51
N ALA A 200 25.79 0.55 -4.19
CA ALA A 200 26.55 1.55 -3.43
C ALA A 200 28.01 1.76 -3.90
N ASP A 201 28.59 0.80 -4.62
CA ASP A 201 29.96 0.88 -5.17
C ASP A 201 30.00 1.49 -6.58
N LEU A 202 28.83 1.82 -7.17
CA LEU A 202 28.73 2.55 -8.43
C LEU A 202 28.86 4.05 -8.14
N ALA A 203 30.06 4.60 -8.37
CA ALA A 203 30.47 5.96 -7.98
C ALA A 203 29.53 7.09 -8.45
N ASP A 204 28.79 6.90 -9.54
CA ASP A 204 27.83 7.90 -10.05
C ASP A 204 26.48 7.86 -9.32
N LEU A 205 26.09 6.74 -8.71
CA LEU A 205 24.87 6.64 -7.89
C LEU A 205 25.11 7.10 -6.46
N ALA A 206 26.28 6.77 -5.87
CA ALA A 206 26.65 7.21 -4.52
C ALA A 206 26.73 8.75 -4.38
N ALA A 207 27.08 9.46 -5.46
CA ALA A 207 27.09 10.93 -5.50
C ALA A 207 25.69 11.56 -5.56
N ALA A 208 24.65 10.78 -5.91
CA ALA A 208 23.24 11.20 -5.92
C ALA A 208 22.52 10.91 -4.59
N VAL A 209 23.18 10.28 -3.61
CA VAL A 209 22.64 9.96 -2.29
C VAL A 209 23.24 10.88 -1.23
N PRO A 210 22.50 11.85 -0.68
CA PRO A 210 22.89 12.49 0.56
C PRO A 210 22.85 11.46 1.71
N GLY A 211 23.99 11.20 2.38
CA GLY A 211 24.07 10.29 3.55
C GLY A 211 24.99 9.06 3.43
N GLY A 212 25.96 9.09 2.51
CA GLY A 212 26.87 7.98 2.16
C GLY A 212 27.89 7.51 3.21
N ASP A 213 27.53 7.52 4.49
CA ASP A 213 28.34 7.07 5.63
C ASP A 213 27.60 6.04 6.51
N GLY A 214 26.50 5.46 6.00
CA GLY A 214 25.75 4.36 6.63
C GLY A 214 24.23 4.40 6.46
N ALA A 215 23.69 5.31 5.64
CA ALA A 215 22.24 5.61 5.58
C ALA A 215 21.37 4.67 4.73
N GLY A 216 21.87 3.52 4.27
CA GLY A 216 21.13 2.63 3.35
C GLY A 216 21.08 3.18 1.92
N VAL A 217 20.35 2.48 1.03
CA VAL A 217 20.24 2.84 -0.40
C VAL A 217 18.82 3.34 -0.68
N PRO A 218 18.60 4.53 -1.29
CA PRO A 218 17.26 4.99 -1.66
C PRO A 218 16.50 3.94 -2.47
N VAL A 219 15.24 3.70 -2.11
CA VAL A 219 14.42 2.66 -2.73
C VAL A 219 13.78 3.22 -4.01
N PRO A 220 14.02 2.65 -5.20
CA PRO A 220 13.46 3.17 -6.44
C PRO A 220 11.92 3.11 -6.46
N ILE A 221 11.31 4.26 -6.70
CA ILE A 221 9.88 4.40 -6.95
C ILE A 221 9.64 4.29 -8.46
N GLU A 222 8.49 3.75 -8.84
CA GLU A 222 8.07 3.66 -10.23
C GLU A 222 7.99 5.04 -10.89
N ASP A 223 8.67 5.18 -12.03
CA ASP A 223 8.85 6.42 -12.79
C ASP A 223 8.27 6.36 -14.20
N ASP A 224 7.73 5.21 -14.61
CA ASP A 224 7.04 5.00 -15.87
C ASP A 224 5.52 4.80 -15.64
N PHE A 225 4.78 4.57 -16.73
CA PHE A 225 3.34 4.28 -16.77
C PHE A 225 2.43 5.47 -16.38
N GLY A 226 1.15 5.17 -16.17
CA GLY A 226 0.09 6.16 -15.93
C GLY A 226 -0.03 6.60 -14.47
N PRO A 227 -0.92 7.56 -14.17
CA PRO A 227 -1.16 8.08 -12.81
C PRO A 227 -1.58 7.03 -11.78
N GLY A 228 -2.15 5.90 -12.20
CA GLY A 228 -2.48 4.78 -11.32
C GLY A 228 -1.28 3.92 -10.93
N THR A 229 -0.08 4.17 -11.48
CA THR A 229 1.11 3.36 -11.24
C THR A 229 2.29 4.21 -10.80
N ILE A 230 2.58 5.30 -11.49
CA ILE A 230 3.74 6.14 -11.21
C ILE A 230 3.67 6.74 -9.80
N GLY A 231 4.79 6.72 -9.06
CA GLY A 231 4.92 7.40 -7.78
C GLY A 231 4.41 6.67 -6.54
N SER A 232 3.49 5.72 -6.68
CA SER A 232 2.89 4.99 -5.54
C SER A 232 3.30 3.52 -5.44
N HIS A 233 4.23 3.09 -6.31
CA HIS A 233 4.71 1.71 -6.38
C HIS A 233 6.22 1.63 -6.32
N TRP A 234 6.73 0.48 -5.90
CA TRP A 234 8.12 0.14 -6.14
C TRP A 234 8.37 -0.07 -7.63
N ARG A 235 9.57 0.30 -8.07
CA ARG A 235 9.95 0.20 -9.48
C ARG A 235 9.93 -1.25 -9.96
N GLU A 236 9.07 -1.55 -10.92
CA GLU A 236 8.89 -2.89 -11.48
C GLU A 236 10.22 -3.44 -12.04
N SER A 237 10.99 -2.58 -12.71
CA SER A 237 12.30 -2.95 -13.29
C SER A 237 13.40 -3.26 -12.28
N VAL A 238 13.14 -3.06 -10.98
CA VAL A 238 14.04 -3.39 -9.88
C VAL A 238 13.47 -4.56 -9.06
N PHE A 239 12.17 -4.53 -8.77
CA PHE A 239 11.54 -5.47 -7.84
C PHE A 239 10.78 -6.62 -8.54
N GLY A 240 10.26 -6.43 -9.76
CA GLY A 240 9.45 -7.46 -10.41
C GLY A 240 8.23 -7.84 -9.56
N ALA A 241 8.20 -9.05 -8.99
CA ALA A 241 7.05 -9.60 -8.28
C ALA A 241 7.03 -9.28 -6.76
N GLU A 242 7.44 -8.09 -6.32
CA GLU A 242 7.24 -7.68 -4.92
C GLU A 242 5.81 -7.16 -4.73
N MET A 243 5.21 -7.36 -3.56
CA MET A 243 3.80 -7.03 -3.28
C MET A 243 3.37 -5.63 -3.73
N MET A 244 4.20 -4.60 -3.60
CA MET A 244 3.84 -3.19 -3.90
C MET A 244 4.47 -2.69 -5.22
N THR A 245 4.79 -3.55 -6.17
CA THR A 245 5.07 -3.13 -7.56
C THR A 245 3.77 -2.89 -8.32
N GLY A 246 3.84 -2.06 -9.36
CA GLY A 246 2.66 -1.62 -10.13
C GLY A 246 1.91 -2.72 -10.88
N PHE A 247 2.49 -3.91 -10.98
CA PHE A 247 1.90 -5.03 -11.69
C PHE A 247 1.94 -6.27 -10.80
N VAL A 248 0.77 -6.73 -10.36
CA VAL A 248 0.67 -8.04 -9.71
C VAL A 248 1.10 -9.13 -10.69
N ASN A 249 1.98 -10.00 -10.22
CA ASN A 249 2.53 -11.09 -11.01
C ASN A 249 1.77 -12.40 -10.71
N GLN A 250 1.69 -13.31 -11.69
CA GLN A 250 1.18 -14.65 -11.40
C GLN A 250 2.16 -15.39 -10.47
N GLY A 251 1.62 -16.05 -9.45
CA GLY A 251 2.40 -16.76 -8.43
C GLY A 251 2.60 -15.92 -7.17
N ALA A 252 3.72 -16.13 -6.49
CA ALA A 252 4.00 -15.43 -5.23
C ALA A 252 4.36 -13.97 -5.48
N ASN A 253 3.71 -13.06 -4.74
CA ASN A 253 4.09 -11.65 -4.65
C ASN A 253 4.45 -11.41 -3.17
N PRO A 254 5.73 -11.54 -2.78
CA PRO A 254 6.09 -11.47 -1.36
C PRO A 254 5.93 -10.05 -0.82
N LEU A 255 5.35 -9.91 0.37
CA LEU A 255 5.40 -8.69 1.16
C LEU A 255 6.79 -8.56 1.78
N SER A 256 7.70 -7.85 1.10
CA SER A 256 9.09 -7.83 1.51
C SER A 256 9.33 -6.97 2.75
N ARG A 257 10.49 -7.19 3.39
CA ARG A 257 11.01 -6.30 4.45
C ARG A 257 11.25 -4.86 3.97
N VAL A 258 11.36 -4.60 2.66
CA VAL A 258 11.43 -3.23 2.13
C VAL A 258 10.09 -2.52 2.32
N THR A 259 8.98 -3.17 1.97
CA THR A 259 7.62 -2.66 2.22
C THR A 259 7.34 -2.52 3.71
N GLY A 260 7.67 -3.52 4.52
CA GLY A 260 7.54 -3.43 5.99
C GLY A 260 8.39 -2.30 6.59
N GLY A 261 9.61 -2.12 6.09
CA GLY A 261 10.49 -1.02 6.50
C GLY A 261 9.93 0.34 6.11
N ALA A 262 9.32 0.46 4.93
CA ALA A 262 8.66 1.70 4.52
C ALA A 262 7.51 2.04 5.47
N LEU A 263 6.64 1.08 5.81
CA LEU A 263 5.56 1.28 6.79
C LEU A 263 6.11 1.73 8.16
N GLN A 264 7.23 1.15 8.60
CA GLN A 264 7.90 1.57 9.84
C GLN A 264 8.40 3.02 9.75
N ASP A 265 8.99 3.42 8.62
CA ASP A 265 9.40 4.81 8.37
C ASP A 265 8.19 5.76 8.36
N LEU A 266 7.02 5.31 7.88
CA LEU A 266 5.77 6.10 7.95
C LEU A 266 5.28 6.31 9.39
N GLY A 267 5.76 5.53 10.36
CA GLY A 267 5.40 5.67 11.77
C GLY A 267 4.55 4.52 12.33
N TYR A 268 4.31 3.47 11.56
CA TYR A 268 3.75 2.22 12.09
C TYR A 268 4.79 1.50 12.96
N GLN A 269 4.33 0.75 13.97
CA GLN A 269 5.18 -0.25 14.62
C GLN A 269 5.00 -1.59 13.91
N VAL A 270 6.09 -2.10 13.33
CA VAL A 270 6.08 -3.23 12.39
C VAL A 270 6.92 -4.40 12.93
N ASP A 271 6.40 -5.62 12.82
CA ASP A 271 7.18 -6.86 12.95
C ASP A 271 7.82 -7.21 11.60
N LEU A 272 9.04 -6.74 11.37
CA LEU A 272 9.75 -7.02 10.12
C LEU A 272 10.05 -8.51 9.90
N ASP A 273 10.03 -9.33 10.96
CA ASP A 273 10.25 -10.77 10.86
C ASP A 273 8.97 -11.51 10.42
N ALA A 274 7.82 -10.85 10.43
CA ALA A 274 6.58 -11.33 9.84
C ALA A 274 6.47 -11.03 8.33
N CYS A 275 7.37 -10.22 7.76
CA CYS A 275 7.46 -10.01 6.32
C CYS A 275 7.98 -11.28 5.61
N ASP A 276 7.65 -11.42 4.33
CA ASP A 276 8.04 -12.57 3.53
C ASP A 276 9.51 -12.52 3.14
N ASP A 277 10.11 -13.70 2.99
CA ASP A 277 11.41 -13.86 2.33
C ASP A 277 11.32 -13.35 0.90
N TYR A 278 12.25 -12.47 0.55
CA TYR A 278 12.29 -11.85 -0.77
C TYR A 278 13.73 -11.61 -1.22
N SER A 279 13.98 -11.70 -2.52
CA SER A 279 15.27 -11.44 -3.14
C SER A 279 15.07 -10.70 -4.44
N LEU A 280 15.94 -9.75 -4.74
CA LEU A 280 15.85 -9.02 -6.00
C LEU A 280 15.96 -9.99 -7.18
N PRO A 281 15.08 -9.89 -8.18
CA PRO A 281 15.13 -10.75 -9.34
C PRO A 281 16.41 -10.51 -10.13
N SER A 282 16.98 -11.57 -10.71
CA SER A 282 18.09 -11.40 -11.65
C SER A 282 17.59 -10.67 -12.91
N PRO A 283 18.49 -10.01 -13.68
CA PRO A 283 18.09 -9.44 -14.97
C PRO A 283 17.46 -10.46 -15.92
N THR A 284 17.88 -11.73 -15.86
CA THR A 284 17.26 -12.81 -16.65
C THR A 284 15.85 -13.11 -16.15
N SER A 285 15.63 -13.11 -14.84
CA SER A 285 14.31 -13.30 -14.23
C SER A 285 13.36 -12.17 -14.66
N LEU A 286 13.81 -10.91 -14.58
CA LEU A 286 13.03 -9.75 -15.05
C LEU A 286 12.73 -9.83 -16.56
N ALA A 287 13.66 -10.33 -17.38
CA ALA A 287 13.41 -10.55 -18.80
C ALA A 287 12.35 -11.64 -19.05
N VAL A 288 12.40 -12.75 -18.29
CA VAL A 288 11.40 -13.84 -18.36
C VAL A 288 10.02 -13.37 -17.91
N MET A 289 9.96 -12.48 -16.91
CA MET A 289 8.73 -11.82 -16.47
C MET A 289 8.19 -10.80 -17.50
N GLY A 290 8.96 -10.47 -18.55
CA GLY A 290 8.55 -9.45 -19.53
C GLY A 290 8.67 -8.02 -19.01
N VAL A 291 9.51 -7.79 -17.99
CA VAL A 291 9.77 -6.46 -17.41
C VAL A 291 10.80 -5.68 -18.24
N LEU A 292 11.83 -6.35 -18.78
CA LEU A 292 12.96 -5.70 -19.48
C LEU A 292 12.76 -5.46 -20.99
N THR A 293 11.58 -5.74 -21.55
CA THR A 293 11.32 -5.49 -22.98
C THR A 293 11.32 -4.00 -23.28
N ALA A 294 12.39 -3.53 -23.94
CA ALA A 294 12.57 -2.14 -24.37
C ALA A 294 11.37 -1.66 -25.20
N GLY A 295 10.71 -0.61 -24.74
CA GLY A 295 9.53 -0.04 -25.40
C GLY A 295 8.33 -0.97 -25.32
N ARG A 296 7.74 -1.09 -24.12
CA ARG A 296 6.36 -1.53 -24.01
C ARG A 296 5.52 -0.57 -24.86
N MET A 297 5.13 -1.00 -26.07
CA MET A 297 3.91 -0.52 -26.71
C MET A 297 2.74 -1.00 -25.83
N HIS A 298 2.54 -0.35 -24.69
CA HIS A 298 1.46 -0.65 -23.74
C HIS A 298 0.17 0.13 -24.06
N GLU A 299 -0.06 0.45 -25.34
CA GLU A 299 -1.42 0.76 -25.81
C GLU A 299 -2.31 -0.50 -25.87
N VAL A 300 -1.80 -1.71 -25.58
CA VAL A 300 -2.55 -2.97 -25.80
C VAL A 300 -2.41 -4.03 -24.68
N ILE A 301 -1.68 -3.77 -23.58
CA ILE A 301 -1.62 -4.74 -22.45
C ILE A 301 -1.70 -3.97 -21.12
N GLY A 302 -2.87 -3.47 -20.76
CA GLY A 302 -3.06 -2.81 -19.47
C GLY A 302 -2.81 -3.77 -18.30
N GLU A 303 -2.15 -3.23 -17.29
CA GLU A 303 -2.50 -3.22 -15.86
C GLU A 303 -3.10 -4.53 -15.26
N ILE A 304 -2.54 -4.92 -14.10
CA ILE A 304 -2.89 -6.10 -13.29
C ILE A 304 -3.02 -7.40 -14.11
N GLY A 305 -1.92 -8.15 -14.22
CA GLY A 305 -1.90 -9.54 -14.72
C GLY A 305 -2.48 -9.81 -16.11
N GLY A 306 -2.57 -8.79 -16.97
CA GLY A 306 -3.05 -8.93 -18.36
C GLY A 306 -4.56 -8.74 -18.52
N THR A 307 -5.24 -8.13 -17.54
CA THR A 307 -6.67 -7.76 -17.61
C THR A 307 -6.92 -6.48 -18.41
N GLY A 308 -5.93 -5.60 -18.53
CA GLY A 308 -6.09 -4.38 -19.33
C GLY A 308 -6.55 -3.14 -18.54
N GLY A 309 -6.64 -3.20 -17.20
CA GLY A 309 -7.19 -2.10 -16.38
C GLY A 309 -6.47 -1.84 -15.04
N TYR A 310 -6.54 -0.61 -14.52
CA TYR A 310 -5.89 -0.14 -13.29
C TYR A 310 -6.88 0.05 -12.14
N VAL A 311 -6.35 0.17 -10.92
CA VAL A 311 -7.08 0.68 -9.76
C VAL A 311 -6.78 2.17 -9.57
N GLU A 312 -7.82 2.97 -9.37
CA GLU A 312 -7.67 4.41 -9.08
C GLU A 312 -7.38 4.64 -7.59
N HIS A 313 -6.48 5.58 -7.28
CA HIS A 313 -6.22 6.02 -5.91
C HIS A 313 -6.67 7.46 -5.70
N PRO A 314 -7.83 7.70 -5.05
CA PRO A 314 -8.27 9.04 -4.72
C PRO A 314 -7.31 9.72 -3.74
N THR A 315 -7.12 11.03 -3.91
CA THR A 315 -6.37 11.83 -2.92
C THR A 315 -7.15 11.88 -1.60
N PRO A 316 -6.55 11.52 -0.45
CA PRO A 316 -7.23 11.59 0.84
C PRO A 316 -7.42 13.03 1.32
N GLU A 317 -8.37 13.21 2.24
CA GLU A 317 -8.48 14.41 3.05
C GLU A 317 -7.66 14.30 4.33
N VAL A 318 -7.15 15.42 4.83
CA VAL A 318 -6.47 15.50 6.14
C VAL A 318 -7.48 15.90 7.19
N ALA A 319 -7.64 15.07 8.22
CA ALA A 319 -8.56 15.34 9.30
C ALA A 319 -8.16 16.59 10.10
N PRO A 320 -9.13 17.34 10.66
CA PRO A 320 -8.83 18.41 11.61
C PRO A 320 -8.43 17.83 12.98
N ASP A 321 -7.62 18.55 13.75
CA ASP A 321 -7.19 18.15 15.11
C ASP A 321 -8.34 17.81 16.08
N SER A 322 -9.57 18.26 15.79
CA SER A 322 -10.75 17.97 16.60
C SER A 322 -11.16 16.49 16.61
N VAL A 323 -10.66 15.68 15.67
CA VAL A 323 -10.96 14.24 15.62
C VAL A 323 -10.09 13.43 16.58
N LEU A 324 -8.98 14.00 17.05
CA LEU A 324 -8.09 13.33 18.00
C LEU A 324 -8.71 13.39 19.40
N ARG A 325 -8.72 12.26 20.10
CA ARG A 325 -9.11 12.22 21.52
C ARG A 325 -8.09 13.01 22.34
N ARG A 326 -8.54 14.10 22.96
CA ARG A 326 -7.71 14.88 23.91
C ARG A 326 -7.65 14.23 25.28
#